data_AF-A0A3A3GJJ5-F1
#
_entry.id   AF-A0A3A3GJJ5-F1
#
_cell.length_a   1.000
_cell.length_b   1.000
_cell.length_c   1.000
_cell.angle_alpha   90.00
_cell.angle_beta   90.00
_cell.angle_gamma   90.00
#
_symmetry.space_group_name_H-M   'P 1'
#
loop_
_entity.id
_entity.type
_entity.pdbx_description
1 polymer ?
#
loop_
_entity_poly.entity_id
_entity_poly.type
_entity_poly.pdbx_seq_one_letter_code
_entity_poly.pdbx_strand_id
1 'polypeptide(L)'
;MTGYTEFVPLNLKAVFTDVDLEAQQITTNIIFEEKLIATLTFNLRENTMIKVGNFDDVCHFKKHGIDEQFILSRIKGEVLSIIENNISEPDDFFV
;
A
#
# COMPACT_ATOMS: atom_id res chain seq x y z
N MET A 1 25.19 3.01 -29.94
CA MET A 1 25.07 3.41 -28.52
C MET A 1 23.93 2.58 -27.94
N THR A 2 24.24 1.50 -27.21
CA THR A 2 23.23 0.72 -26.49
C THR A 2 22.93 1.45 -25.19
N GLY A 3 21.75 2.05 -25.11
CA GLY A 3 21.23 2.54 -23.84
C GLY A 3 20.71 1.35 -23.03
N TYR A 4 21.02 1.33 -21.75
CA TYR A 4 20.47 0.37 -20.79
C TYR A 4 19.52 1.10 -19.86
N THR A 5 18.43 0.44 -19.48
CA THR A 5 17.49 0.91 -18.47
C THR A 5 17.81 0.20 -17.16
N GLU A 6 18.04 0.97 -16.10
CA GLU A 6 18.20 0.44 -14.75
C GLU A 6 16.84 0.49 -14.03
N PHE A 7 16.42 -0.66 -13.48
CA PHE A 7 15.25 -0.75 -12.62
C PHE A 7 15.73 -0.74 -11.17
N VAL A 8 15.49 0.37 -10.48
CA VAL A 8 15.83 0.52 -9.05
C VAL A 8 14.57 0.28 -8.23
N PRO A 9 14.60 -0.62 -7.22
CA PRO A 9 13.45 -0.84 -6.37
C PRO A 9 13.15 0.40 -5.53
N LEU A 10 11.87 0.74 -5.41
CA LEU A 10 11.40 1.88 -4.62
C LEU A 10 11.54 1.65 -3.12
N ASN A 11 11.77 0.42 -2.68
CA ASN A 11 11.79 0.01 -1.26
C ASN A 11 10.55 0.46 -0.47
N LEU A 12 9.42 0.60 -1.17
CA LEU A 12 8.11 0.91 -0.62
C LEU A 12 7.28 -0.37 -0.59
N LYS A 13 6.78 -0.70 0.59
CA LYS A 13 6.09 -1.97 0.86
C LYS A 13 4.81 -1.72 1.65
N ALA A 14 3.76 -2.44 1.30
CA ALA A 14 2.52 -2.56 2.03
C ALA A 14 2.49 -3.92 2.74
N VAL A 15 2.46 -3.90 4.08
CA VAL A 15 2.37 -5.08 4.93
C VAL A 15 0.96 -5.15 5.49
N PHE A 16 0.20 -6.17 5.13
CA PHE A 16 -1.13 -6.40 5.66
C PHE A 16 -1.02 -7.05 7.03
N THR A 17 -1.46 -6.34 8.07
CA THR A 17 -1.25 -6.74 9.47
C THR A 17 -2.49 -7.30 10.14
N ASP A 18 -3.66 -6.96 9.60
CA ASP A 18 -4.94 -7.40 10.13
C ASP A 18 -5.95 -7.46 8.98
N VAL A 19 -6.64 -8.59 8.87
CA VAL A 19 -7.65 -8.84 7.84
C VAL A 19 -8.88 -9.45 8.50
N ASP A 20 -9.92 -8.64 8.63
CA ASP A 20 -11.23 -9.06 9.10
C ASP A 20 -12.15 -9.21 7.88
N LEU A 21 -12.28 -10.45 7.40
CA LEU A 21 -13.14 -10.80 6.28
C LEU A 21 -14.62 -10.62 6.62
N GLU A 22 -15.02 -10.79 7.88
CA GLU A 22 -16.40 -10.60 8.30
C GLU A 22 -16.73 -9.11 8.27
N ALA A 23 -15.99 -8.27 8.98
CA ALA A 23 -16.19 -6.82 8.98
C ALA A 23 -15.83 -6.14 7.64
N GLN A 24 -15.17 -6.86 6.72
CA GLN A 24 -14.54 -6.35 5.50
C GLN A 24 -13.61 -5.18 5.80
N GLN A 25 -12.77 -5.38 6.81
CA GLN A 25 -11.81 -4.41 7.28
C GLN A 25 -10.39 -4.95 7.11
N ILE A 26 -9.50 -4.11 6.57
CA ILE A 26 -8.09 -4.48 6.38
C ILE A 26 -7.20 -3.35 6.90
N THR A 27 -6.20 -3.72 7.71
CA THR A 27 -5.16 -2.80 8.17
C THR A 27 -3.83 -3.11 7.50
N THR A 28 -3.26 -2.09 6.85
CA THR A 28 -2.03 -2.17 6.08
C THR A 28 -1.01 -1.15 6.59
N ASN A 29 0.18 -1.61 6.93
CA ASN A 29 1.32 -0.78 7.25
C ASN A 29 2.13 -0.47 5.99
N ILE A 30 2.46 0.80 5.80
CA ILE A 30 3.31 1.26 4.72
C ILE A 30 4.71 1.47 5.26
N ILE A 31 5.64 0.70 4.69
CA ILE A 31 7.04 0.68 5.06
C ILE A 31 7.87 1.22 3.92
N PHE A 32 8.69 2.22 4.20
CA PHE A 32 9.67 2.77 3.27
C PHE A 32 11.07 2.68 3.91
N GLU A 33 12.03 2.08 3.20
CA GLU A 33 13.40 1.87 3.73
C GLU A 33 13.41 1.25 5.15
N GLU A 34 12.60 0.19 5.34
CA GLU A 34 12.42 -0.52 6.62
C GLU A 34 11.77 0.30 7.75
N LYS A 35 11.29 1.52 7.48
CA LYS A 35 10.59 2.37 8.43
C LYS A 35 9.09 2.42 8.15
N LEU A 36 8.28 2.25 9.19
CA LEU A 36 6.85 2.52 9.13
C LEU A 36 6.61 4.02 8.94
N ILE A 37 6.01 4.40 7.81
CA ILE A 37 5.69 5.80 7.48
C ILE A 37 4.20 6.11 7.63
N ALA A 38 3.33 5.13 7.36
CA ALA A 38 1.90 5.28 7.49
C ALA A 38 1.23 3.94 7.79
N THR A 39 0.06 3.98 8.44
CA THR A 39 -0.85 2.86 8.60
C THR A 39 -2.19 3.25 7.98
N LEU A 40 -2.74 2.36 7.16
CA LEU A 40 -4.02 2.54 6.48
C LEU A 40 -4.98 1.47 7.00
N THR A 41 -6.16 1.89 7.45
CA THR A 41 -7.26 0.99 7.77
C THR A 41 -8.38 1.23 6.77
N PHE A 42 -8.66 0.25 5.95
CA PHE A 42 -9.74 0.27 4.97
C PHE A 42 -10.95 -0.45 5.56
N ASN A 43 -12.10 0.20 5.56
CA ASN A 43 -13.38 -0.43 5.85
C ASN A 43 -14.23 -0.37 4.58
N LEU A 44 -14.38 -1.53 3.92
CA LEU A 44 -15.08 -1.59 2.64
C LEU A 44 -16.59 -1.51 2.79
N ARG A 45 -17.16 -1.96 3.92
CA ARG A 45 -18.61 -1.85 4.19
C ARG A 45 -19.05 -0.39 4.27
N GLU A 46 -18.29 0.43 4.98
CA GLU A 46 -18.57 1.86 5.14
C GLU A 46 -17.99 2.68 3.98
N ASN A 47 -17.18 2.06 3.12
CA ASN A 47 -16.39 2.71 2.07
C ASN A 47 -15.54 3.87 2.62
N THR A 48 -14.95 3.65 3.79
CA THR A 48 -14.08 4.62 4.49
C THR A 48 -12.65 4.11 4.56
N MET A 49 -11.72 5.06 4.66
CA MET A 49 -10.31 4.76 4.88
C MET A 49 -9.76 5.74 5.90
N ILE A 50 -9.09 5.18 6.91
CA ILE A 50 -8.43 5.92 7.96
C ILE A 50 -6.93 5.81 7.70
N LYS A 51 -6.26 6.97 7.59
CA LYS A 51 -4.80 7.05 7.50
C LYS A 51 -4.24 7.62 8.79
N VAL A 52 -3.25 6.94 9.35
CA VAL A 52 -2.40 7.44 10.43
C VAL A 52 -0.97 7.55 9.90
N GLY A 53 -0.34 8.71 10.06
CA GLY A 53 0.98 9.00 9.48
C GLY A 53 0.90 9.80 8.17
N ASN A 54 2.03 9.91 7.46
CA ASN A 54 2.14 10.70 6.23
C ASN A 54 3.08 10.04 5.21
N PHE A 55 3.15 10.62 4.02
CA PHE A 55 3.98 10.15 2.91
C PHE A 55 5.09 11.16 2.57
N ASP A 56 5.49 12.00 3.53
CA ASP A 56 6.46 13.07 3.28
C ASP A 56 7.83 12.49 2.90
N ASP A 57 8.21 11.36 3.53
CA ASP A 57 9.45 10.63 3.24
C ASP A 57 9.54 10.16 1.79
N VAL A 58 8.40 9.89 1.14
CA VAL A 58 8.33 9.41 -0.25
C VAL A 58 7.94 10.50 -1.26
N CYS A 59 7.78 11.76 -0.81
CA CYS A 59 7.38 12.87 -1.68
C CYS A 59 8.37 13.13 -2.83
N HIS A 60 9.64 12.76 -2.65
CA HIS A 60 10.68 12.87 -3.68
C HIS A 60 10.43 11.96 -4.90
N PHE A 61 9.58 10.93 -4.78
CA PHE A 61 9.15 10.10 -5.93
C PHE A 61 8.05 10.73 -6.77
N LYS A 62 7.46 11.85 -6.33
CA LYS A 62 6.43 12.57 -7.11
C LYS A 62 6.90 12.96 -8.50
N LYS A 63 8.20 13.26 -8.67
CA LYS A 63 8.83 13.53 -9.97
C LYS A 63 8.80 12.34 -10.94
N HIS A 64 8.58 11.14 -10.41
CA HIS A 64 8.43 9.89 -11.13
C HIS A 64 6.96 9.44 -11.24
N GLY A 65 6.00 10.30 -10.86
CA GLY A 65 4.57 10.00 -10.91
C GLY A 65 4.05 9.16 -9.74
N ILE A 66 4.88 8.91 -8.74
CA ILE A 66 4.49 8.17 -7.53
C ILE A 66 4.15 9.20 -6.46
N ASP A 67 2.86 9.46 -6.30
CA ASP A 67 2.31 10.30 -5.25
C ASP A 67 1.42 9.50 -4.30
N GLU A 68 0.90 10.16 -3.27
CA GLU A 68 0.00 9.52 -2.31
C GLU A 68 -1.21 8.87 -3.00
N GLN A 69 -1.79 9.51 -4.02
CA GLN A 69 -2.97 8.95 -4.70
C GLN A 69 -2.60 7.68 -5.48
N PHE A 70 -1.44 7.66 -6.13
CA PHE A 70 -0.93 6.47 -6.78
C PHE A 70 -0.76 5.33 -5.78
N ILE A 71 -0.08 5.57 -4.66
CA ILE A 71 0.17 4.57 -3.61
C ILE A 71 -1.17 4.03 -3.07
N LEU A 72 -2.09 4.92 -2.70
CA LEU A 72 -3.42 4.55 -2.19
C LEU A 72 -4.22 3.75 -3.22
N SER A 73 -4.16 4.10 -4.50
CA SER A 73 -4.88 3.38 -5.55
C SER A 73 -4.38 1.95 -5.74
N ARG A 74 -3.06 1.75 -5.65
CA ARG A 74 -2.43 0.43 -5.75
C ARG A 74 -2.85 -0.47 -4.59
N ILE A 75 -2.75 0.06 -3.37
CA ILE A 75 -3.13 -0.68 -2.15
C ILE A 75 -4.62 -0.99 -2.14
N LYS A 76 -5.48 -0.04 -2.54
CA LYS A 76 -6.92 -0.26 -2.61
C LYS A 76 -7.28 -1.40 -3.56
N GLY A 77 -6.59 -1.52 -4.70
CA GLY A 77 -6.77 -2.66 -5.61
C GLY A 77 -6.49 -4.00 -4.95
N GLU A 78 -5.39 -4.09 -4.20
CA GLU A 78 -5.04 -5.30 -3.45
C GLU A 78 -6.03 -5.60 -2.31
N VAL A 79 -6.44 -4.59 -1.54
CA VAL A 79 -7.45 -4.73 -0.47
C VAL A 79 -8.76 -5.31 -1.02
N LEU A 80 -9.21 -4.85 -2.19
CA LEU A 80 -10.40 -5.40 -2.84
C LEU A 80 -10.19 -6.87 -3.24
N SER A 81 -9.05 -7.18 -3.85
CA SER A 81 -8.70 -8.55 -4.25
C SER A 81 -8.66 -9.51 -3.06
N ILE A 82 -8.07 -9.10 -1.93
CA ILE A 82 -8.00 -9.90 -0.69
C ILE A 82 -9.41 -10.27 -0.20
N ILE A 83 -10.32 -9.30 -0.19
CA ILE A 83 -11.70 -9.49 0.28
C ILE A 83 -12.51 -10.33 -0.70
N GLU A 84 -12.44 -10.04 -2.01
CA GLU A 84 -13.15 -10.80 -3.05
C GLU A 84 -12.74 -12.28 -3.07
N ASN A 85 -11.47 -12.56 -2.79
CA ASN A 85 -10.93 -13.92 -2.78
C ASN A 85 -10.93 -14.57 -1.38
N ASN A 86 -11.48 -13.91 -0.36
CA ASN A 86 -11.50 -14.39 1.04
C ASN A 86 -10.12 -14.81 1.57
N ILE A 87 -9.09 -14.02 1.27
CA ILE A 87 -7.72 -14.28 1.72
C ILE A 87 -7.56 -13.77 3.16
N SER A 88 -7.40 -14.67 4.13
CA SER A 88 -7.22 -14.31 5.55
C SER A 88 -5.79 -13.93 5.90
N GLU A 89 -4.81 -14.47 5.17
CA GLU A 89 -3.37 -14.25 5.41
C GLU A 89 -2.70 -13.85 4.09
N PRO A 90 -2.83 -12.57 3.68
CA PRO A 90 -2.19 -12.08 2.46
C PRO A 90 -0.68 -11.90 2.65
N ASP A 91 0.06 -12.23 1.60
CA ASP A 91 1.49 -11.95 1.54
C ASP A 91 1.78 -10.45 1.50
N ASP A 92 3.01 -10.11 1.87
CA ASP A 92 3.56 -8.77 1.75
C ASP A 92 3.57 -8.25 0.31
N PHE A 93 3.12 -7.01 0.09
CA PHE A 93 3.02 -6.41 -1.25
C PHE A 93 4.02 -5.28 -1.46
N PHE A 94 4.72 -5.29 -2.59
CA PHE A 94 5.61 -4.19 -3.01
C PHE A 94 4.84 -3.19 -3.87
N VAL A 95 4.93 -1.90 -3.52
CA VAL A 95 4.18 -0.82 -4.17
C VAL A 95 4.89 -0.30 -5.41
#